data_AF-A0A0M9YPD2-F1
#
_entry.id   AF-A0A0M9YPD2-F1
#
_cell.length_a   1.000
_cell.length_b   1.000
_cell.length_c   1.000
_cell.angle_alpha   90.00
_cell.angle_beta   90.00
_cell.angle_gamma   90.00
#
_symmetry.space_group_name_H-M   'P 1'
#
loop_
_entity.id
_entity.type
_entity.pdbx_description
1 polymer ?
#
loop_
_entity_poly.entity_id
_entity_poly.type
_entity_poly.pdbx_seq_one_letter_code
_entity_poly.pdbx_strand_id
1 'polypeptide(L)'
;MSSGPRRGNAPAPPYAAEAYDAVHLPARCAEGLGRPRIGRGDLLPTVRTTTYQGVSKTYAFEPANGTFTGEGLSFYEVASGRFRLLGDRWTLRPA
;
A
#
# COMPACT_ATOMS: atom_id res chain seq x y z
N MET A 1 -29.27 18.09 -20.14
CA MET A 1 -27.85 17.76 -19.92
C MET A 1 -27.80 16.61 -18.92
N SER A 2 -27.51 15.39 -19.36
CA SER A 2 -27.36 14.24 -18.46
C SER A 2 -25.95 14.24 -17.89
N SER A 3 -25.82 14.45 -16.60
CA SER A 3 -24.54 14.30 -15.89
C SER A 3 -24.11 12.84 -15.95
N GLY A 4 -22.98 12.57 -16.59
CA GLY A 4 -22.37 11.24 -16.58
C GLY A 4 -22.05 10.78 -15.14
N PRO A 5 -21.90 9.47 -14.90
CA PRO A 5 -21.68 8.96 -13.55
C PRO A 5 -20.44 9.59 -12.93
N ARG A 6 -20.59 10.16 -11.72
CA ARG A 6 -19.49 10.66 -10.90
C ARG A 6 -18.54 9.50 -10.59
N ARG A 7 -17.42 9.42 -11.30
CA ARG A 7 -16.27 8.60 -10.89
C ARG A 7 -15.75 9.21 -9.59
N GLY A 8 -16.01 8.57 -8.45
CA GLY A 8 -15.48 9.03 -7.16
C GLY A 8 -16.27 8.69 -5.90
N ASN A 9 -17.53 8.25 -6.01
CA ASN A 9 -18.36 7.94 -4.83
C ASN A 9 -18.56 6.45 -4.54
N ALA A 10 -17.99 5.56 -5.35
CA ALA A 10 -17.97 4.15 -5.01
C ALA A 10 -16.91 3.91 -3.92
N PRO A 11 -17.18 3.06 -2.91
CA PRO A 11 -16.15 2.61 -1.99
C PRO A 11 -14.95 2.09 -2.77
N ALA A 12 -13.75 2.39 -2.31
CA ALA A 12 -12.54 1.84 -2.92
C ALA A 12 -12.62 0.30 -2.89
N PRO A 13 -12.26 -0.39 -3.99
CA PRO A 13 -12.27 -1.84 -3.99
C PRO A 13 -11.23 -2.38 -3.00
N PRO A 14 -11.35 -3.66 -2.58
CA PRO A 14 -10.31 -4.32 -1.81
C PRO A 14 -8.94 -4.13 -2.45
N TYR A 15 -7.91 -3.98 -1.60
CA TYR A 15 -6.51 -3.78 -2.01
C TYR A 15 -6.19 -2.45 -2.71
N ALA A 16 -7.17 -1.55 -2.95
CA ALA A 16 -6.90 -0.27 -3.59
C ALA A 16 -5.87 0.58 -2.83
N ALA A 17 -5.93 0.58 -1.49
CA ALA A 17 -4.96 1.28 -0.65
C ALA A 17 -3.55 0.65 -0.77
N GLU A 18 -3.45 -0.68 -0.81
CA GLU A 18 -2.14 -1.35 -0.98
C GLU A 18 -1.54 -1.10 -2.36
N ALA A 19 -2.37 -1.09 -3.42
CA ALA A 19 -1.93 -0.75 -4.76
C ALA A 19 -1.48 0.71 -4.86
N TYR A 20 -2.18 1.62 -4.18
CA TYR A 20 -1.80 3.02 -4.07
C TYR A 20 -0.43 3.17 -3.40
N ASP A 21 -0.22 2.49 -2.27
CA ASP A 21 1.03 2.51 -1.52
C ASP A 21 2.19 1.89 -2.32
N ALA A 22 1.95 0.80 -3.04
CA ALA A 22 2.95 0.11 -3.86
C ALA A 22 3.54 0.99 -4.97
N VAL A 23 2.78 1.99 -5.44
CA VAL A 23 3.27 3.01 -6.40
C VAL A 23 3.92 4.18 -5.68
N HIS A 24 3.34 4.62 -4.56
CA HIS A 24 3.83 5.80 -3.85
C HIS A 24 5.16 5.58 -3.13
N LEU A 25 5.39 4.39 -2.57
CA LEU A 25 6.66 4.04 -1.95
C LEU A 25 7.86 4.29 -2.88
N PRO A 26 7.96 3.65 -4.06
CA PRO A 26 9.09 3.87 -4.95
C PRO A 26 9.16 5.31 -5.50
N ALA A 27 8.01 5.97 -5.69
CA ALA A 27 7.98 7.38 -6.08
C ALA A 27 8.60 8.29 -5.00
N ARG A 28 8.29 8.06 -3.72
CA ARG A 28 8.91 8.78 -2.59
C ARG A 28 10.40 8.51 -2.48
N CYS A 29 10.84 7.27 -2.68
CA CYS A 29 12.26 6.94 -2.74
C CYS A 29 12.96 7.68 -3.89
N ALA A 30 12.33 7.75 -5.06
CA ALA A 30 12.86 8.47 -6.22
C ALA A 30 12.97 9.98 -5.96
N GLU A 31 11.94 10.59 -5.37
CA GLU A 31 11.97 12.00 -4.94
C GLU A 31 13.14 12.27 -3.98
N GLY A 32 13.34 11.40 -2.99
CA GLY A 32 14.41 11.53 -1.99
C GLY A 32 15.83 11.46 -2.56
N LEU A 33 16.03 10.84 -3.73
CA LEU A 33 17.31 10.80 -4.42
C LEU A 33 17.68 12.12 -5.10
N GLY A 34 16.71 13.00 -5.37
CA GLY A 34 16.96 14.36 -5.87
C GLY A 34 17.65 14.45 -7.24
N ARG A 35 17.58 13.40 -8.07
CA ARG A 35 18.27 13.32 -9.37
C ARG A 35 17.28 13.41 -10.53
N PRO A 36 17.66 14.03 -11.67
CA PRO A 36 16.78 14.19 -12.83
C PRO A 36 16.54 12.89 -13.61
N ARG A 37 17.40 11.89 -13.42
CA ARG A 37 17.26 10.54 -13.99
C ARG A 37 17.73 9.52 -12.98
N ILE A 38 16.91 8.49 -12.77
CA ILE A 38 17.11 7.45 -11.75
C ILE A 38 16.90 6.11 -12.43
N GLY A 39 17.85 5.20 -12.26
CA GLY A 39 17.73 3.83 -12.73
C GLY A 39 17.24 2.88 -11.63
N ARG A 40 16.88 1.65 -12.03
CA ARG A 40 16.53 0.59 -11.07
C ARG A 40 17.63 0.33 -10.04
N GLY A 41 18.90 0.40 -10.47
CA GLY A 41 20.06 0.18 -9.59
C GLY A 41 20.22 1.25 -8.51
N ASP A 42 19.79 2.49 -8.79
CA ASP A 42 19.76 3.56 -7.79
C ASP A 42 18.56 3.39 -6.83
N LEU A 43 17.42 2.97 -7.36
CA LEU A 43 16.15 2.90 -6.61
C LEU A 43 16.09 1.70 -5.65
N LEU A 44 16.54 0.52 -6.09
CA LEU A 44 16.37 -0.73 -5.34
C LEU A 44 17.00 -0.70 -3.94
N PRO A 45 18.24 -0.18 -3.73
CA PRO A 45 18.81 -0.04 -2.40
C PRO A 45 17.95 0.86 -1.51
N THR A 46 17.51 2.02 -2.02
CA THR A 46 16.69 2.97 -1.27
C THR A 46 15.36 2.35 -0.85
N VAL A 47 14.68 1.64 -1.75
CA VAL A 47 13.41 0.95 -1.43
C VAL A 47 13.61 -0.06 -0.30
N ARG A 48 14.67 -0.86 -0.35
CA ARG A 48 14.95 -1.91 0.65
C ARG A 48 15.27 -1.38 2.05
N THR A 49 15.79 -0.16 2.15
CA THR A 49 16.15 0.45 3.44
C THR A 49 15.13 1.49 3.93
N THR A 50 14.10 1.78 3.13
CA THR A 50 13.08 2.78 3.49
C THR A 50 12.00 2.17 4.36
N THR A 51 11.69 2.84 5.47
CA THR A 51 10.42 2.65 6.19
C THR A 51 9.42 3.69 5.68
N TYR A 52 8.27 3.25 5.20
CA TYR A 52 7.25 4.10 4.59
C TYR A 52 5.89 3.89 5.25
N GLN A 53 5.29 4.95 5.79
CA GLN A 53 3.92 4.92 6.26
C GLN A 53 2.97 5.11 5.08
N GLY A 54 2.36 4.01 4.63
CA GLY A 54 1.31 4.01 3.61
C GLY A 54 -0.08 4.30 4.20
N VAL A 55 -1.05 4.39 3.31
CA VAL A 55 -2.48 4.46 3.65
C VAL A 55 -2.94 3.14 4.27
N SER A 56 -2.45 2.02 3.76
CA SER A 56 -2.86 0.68 4.19
C SER A 56 -2.09 0.16 5.40
N LYS A 57 -0.76 0.37 5.44
CA LYS A 57 0.14 -0.12 6.49
C LYS A 57 1.51 0.56 6.43
N THR A 58 2.35 0.27 7.42
CA THR A 58 3.77 0.61 7.37
C THR A 58 4.52 -0.44 6.54
N TYR A 59 5.30 0.03 5.57
CA TYR A 59 6.17 -0.79 4.73
C TYR A 59 7.60 -0.71 5.21
N ALA A 60 8.21 -1.87 5.43
CA ALA A 60 9.63 -2.04 5.72
C ALA A 60 10.09 -3.38 5.12
N PHE A 61 11.38 -3.47 4.83
CA PHE A 61 11.97 -4.64 4.18
C PHE A 61 13.30 -5.02 4.82
N GLU A 62 13.65 -6.30 4.73
CA GLU A 62 14.97 -6.82 5.08
C GLU A 62 15.97 -6.35 4.01
N PRO A 63 16.99 -5.54 4.37
CA PRO A 63 17.92 -4.97 3.38
C PRO A 63 18.63 -6.02 2.52
N ALA A 64 18.94 -7.20 3.09
CA ALA A 64 19.69 -8.24 2.38
C ALA A 64 18.94 -8.83 1.18
N ASN A 65 17.62 -9.07 1.32
CA ASN A 65 16.84 -9.82 0.34
C ASN A 65 15.57 -9.10 -0.15
N GLY A 66 15.16 -8.03 0.52
CA GLY A 66 13.94 -7.27 0.21
C GLY A 66 12.66 -7.96 0.69
N THR A 67 12.73 -8.94 1.59
CA THR A 67 11.56 -9.54 2.21
C THR A 67 10.84 -8.51 3.06
N PHE A 68 9.52 -8.40 2.93
CA PHE A 68 8.71 -7.51 3.77
C PHE A 68 8.81 -7.90 5.25
N THR A 69 9.05 -6.93 6.12
CA THR A 69 9.22 -7.13 7.58
C THR A 69 8.08 -6.55 8.41
N GLY A 70 7.08 -5.93 7.77
CA GLY A 70 5.90 -5.39 8.47
C GLY A 70 4.84 -6.45 8.78
N GLU A 71 3.78 -6.01 9.47
CA GLU A 71 2.53 -6.77 9.59
C GLU A 71 1.57 -6.36 8.47
N GLY A 72 0.79 -7.31 7.94
CA GLY A 72 -0.01 -7.05 6.75
C GLY A 72 -1.26 -7.89 6.59
N LEU A 73 -1.77 -8.48 7.67
CA LEU A 73 -3.00 -9.29 7.61
C LEU A 73 -4.21 -8.41 7.89
N SER A 74 -5.03 -8.22 6.85
CA SER A 74 -6.36 -7.64 6.94
C SER A 74 -7.41 -8.74 6.79
N PHE A 75 -8.41 -8.71 7.66
CA PHE A 75 -9.51 -9.66 7.63
C PHE A 75 -10.69 -9.07 6.88
N TYR A 76 -11.30 -9.88 6.03
CA TYR A 76 -12.47 -9.50 5.26
C TYR A 76 -13.58 -10.52 5.49
N GLU A 77 -14.80 -10.02 5.68
CA GLU A 77 -16.00 -10.83 5.49
C GLU A 77 -16.43 -10.71 4.03
N VAL A 78 -16.82 -11.83 3.44
CA VAL A 78 -17.44 -11.85 2.11
C VAL A 78 -18.91 -12.22 2.26
N ALA A 79 -19.79 -11.27 1.99
CA ALA A 79 -21.24 -11.46 2.03
C ALA A 79 -21.86 -10.96 0.73
N SER A 80 -22.64 -11.80 0.05
CA SER A 80 -23.31 -11.47 -1.22
C SER A 80 -22.38 -10.88 -2.27
N GLY A 81 -21.16 -11.44 -2.39
CA GLY A 81 -20.13 -11.00 -3.34
C GLY A 81 -19.45 -9.67 -2.99
N ARG A 82 -19.70 -9.10 -1.80
CA ARG A 82 -19.07 -7.86 -1.34
C ARG A 82 -18.08 -8.17 -0.22
N PHE A 83 -16.91 -7.56 -0.33
CA PHE A 83 -15.88 -7.60 0.71
C PHE A 83 -16.12 -6.48 1.71
N ARG A 84 -16.22 -6.83 2.99
CA ARG A 84 -16.28 -5.89 4.11
C ARG A 84 -15.02 -6.06 4.94
N LEU A 85 -14.19 -5.01 5.00
CA LEU A 85 -13.02 -4.99 5.88
C LEU A 85 -13.48 -5.09 7.33
N LEU A 86 -12.99 -6.10 8.05
CA LEU A 86 -13.25 -6.31 9.46
C LEU A 86 -12.22 -5.63 10.36
N GLY A 87 -11.03 -5.37 9.80
CA GLY A 87 -9.89 -4.79 10.50
C GLY A 87 -8.63 -5.60 10.27
N ASP A 88 -7.57 -5.24 10.95
CA ASP A 88 -6.33 -6.00 11.00
C ASP A 88 -6.32 -7.00 12.18
N ARG A 89 -5.25 -7.78 12.29
CA ARG A 89 -5.00 -8.71 13.39
C ARG A 89 -5.14 -8.07 14.78
N TRP A 90 -4.88 -6.78 14.94
CA TRP A 90 -4.97 -6.10 16.24
C TRP A 90 -6.41 -5.72 16.59
N THR A 91 -7.21 -5.41 15.56
CA THR A 91 -8.62 -5.00 15.71
C THR A 91 -9.53 -6.18 16.08
N LEU A 92 -9.15 -7.43 15.76
CA LEU A 92 -10.00 -8.61 15.91
C LEU A 92 -9.56 -9.59 17.02
N ARG A 93 -8.79 -9.14 18.02
CA ARG A 93 -8.40 -10.03 19.13
C ARG A 93 -9.65 -10.43 19.94
N PRO A 94 -9.85 -11.73 20.24
CA PRO A 94 -10.84 -12.10 21.24
C PRO A 94 -10.42 -11.54 22.60
N ALA A 95 -11.41 -11.11 23.39
CA ALA A 95 -11.23 -10.61 24.75
C ALA A 95 -10.53 -11.64 25.66
#